data_AF-A0A954U5A4-F1
#
_entry.id   AF-A0A954U5A4-F1
#
_cell.length_a   1.000
_cell.length_b   1.000
_cell.length_c   1.000
_cell.angle_alpha   90.00
_cell.angle_beta   90.00
_cell.angle_gamma   90.00
#
_symmetry.space_group_name_H-M   'P 1'
#
loop_
_entity.id
_entity.type
_entity.pdbx_description
1 polymer ?
#
loop_
_entity_poly.entity_id
_entity_poly.type
_entity_poly.pdbx_seq_one_letter_code
_entity_poly.pdbx_strand_id
1 'polypeptide(L)'
;MYEHPYDTTPTRATTAGACAKTGAPASRLSPTRRPWVAALALAIVIAWLAWPATARADAPFGAKAPIATDAVNAVSVYAADVDGDGDLDALSASFLDDTIAWYENTAGDGSAWTKHTIATDVDGATSVYAADVDGDGDIDAISASRNDDTVAWYENTAGDGSAWTEHTIATDAYGARFVYAADVD
;
A
#
# COMPACT_ATOMS: atom_id res chain seq x y z
N MET A 1 27.35 -13.03 -28.00
CA MET A 1 26.94 -14.43 -28.30
C MET A 1 27.98 -15.35 -27.72
N TYR A 2 27.69 -15.95 -26.56
CA TYR A 2 28.55 -16.94 -25.93
C TYR A 2 27.61 -18.10 -25.56
N GLU A 3 27.58 -19.15 -26.39
CA GLU A 3 26.81 -20.36 -26.13
C GLU A 3 27.76 -21.48 -25.74
N HIS A 4 27.54 -22.06 -24.55
CA HIS A 4 28.10 -23.35 -24.15
C HIS A 4 26.93 -24.31 -23.89
N PRO A 5 26.80 -25.41 -24.64
CA PRO A 5 25.75 -26.40 -24.41
C PRO A 5 26.22 -27.48 -23.43
N TYR A 6 25.42 -27.74 -22.39
CA TYR A 6 25.51 -28.98 -21.61
C TYR A 6 24.53 -30.01 -22.21
N ASP A 7 25.09 -31.12 -22.69
CA ASP A 7 24.40 -32.36 -23.02
C ASP A 7 24.70 -33.39 -21.92
N THR A 8 23.67 -33.94 -21.28
CA THR A 8 23.70 -35.35 -20.83
C THR A 8 22.30 -35.96 -20.90
N THR A 9 22.22 -37.04 -21.69
CA THR A 9 21.09 -37.93 -21.99
C THR A 9 20.40 -38.62 -20.79
N PRO A 10 19.15 -39.13 -20.97
CA PRO A 10 18.36 -39.78 -19.93
C PRO A 10 18.54 -41.31 -19.87
N THR A 11 18.46 -41.90 -18.68
CA THR A 11 18.35 -43.36 -18.46
C THR A 11 16.97 -43.77 -17.93
N ARG A 12 16.41 -44.83 -18.52
CA ARG A 12 15.08 -45.41 -18.31
C ARG A 12 15.19 -46.80 -17.66
N ALA A 13 14.31 -47.14 -16.71
CA ALA A 13 13.69 -48.48 -16.50
C ALA A 13 12.69 -48.42 -15.30
N THR A 14 11.38 -48.66 -15.48
CA THR A 14 10.61 -49.93 -15.27
C THR A 14 10.85 -50.58 -13.88
N THR A 15 9.87 -50.95 -13.04
CA THR A 15 8.75 -51.89 -13.27
C THR A 15 7.76 -51.88 -12.07
N ALA A 16 6.50 -52.23 -12.34
CA ALA A 16 5.42 -52.44 -11.37
C ALA A 16 5.51 -53.79 -10.63
N GLY A 17 4.88 -53.89 -9.45
CA GLY A 17 4.69 -55.16 -8.73
C GLY A 17 3.63 -55.03 -7.63
N ALA A 18 2.40 -55.43 -7.94
CA ALA A 18 1.30 -55.62 -6.99
C ALA A 18 1.39 -57.01 -6.32
N CYS A 19 0.94 -57.13 -5.08
CA CYS A 19 0.72 -58.41 -4.41
C CYS A 19 -0.60 -58.39 -3.65
N ALA A 20 -1.53 -59.27 -4.05
CA ALA A 20 -2.79 -59.54 -3.37
C ALA A 20 -2.73 -60.94 -2.72
N LYS A 21 -3.20 -61.07 -1.47
CA LYS A 21 -3.53 -62.35 -0.81
C LYS A 21 -4.70 -62.13 0.18
N THR A 22 -5.92 -62.56 -0.17
CA THR A 22 -6.64 -63.80 0.23
C THR A 22 -7.34 -63.78 1.61
N GLY A 23 -8.68 -63.79 1.58
CA GLY A 23 -9.55 -64.79 2.24
C GLY A 23 -9.74 -64.83 3.77
N ALA A 24 -10.96 -64.54 4.23
CA ALA A 24 -11.51 -64.78 5.58
C ALA A 24 -11.88 -66.28 5.83
N PRO A 25 -12.25 -66.71 7.06
CA PRO A 25 -13.63 -66.52 7.54
C PRO A 25 -13.80 -66.25 9.06
N ALA A 26 -15.03 -65.86 9.41
CA ALA A 26 -15.51 -65.36 10.70
C ALA A 26 -15.76 -66.43 11.79
N SER A 27 -15.71 -66.00 13.06
CA SER A 27 -16.37 -66.69 14.17
C SER A 27 -17.21 -65.74 15.05
N ARG A 28 -18.43 -66.18 15.33
CA ARG A 28 -19.57 -65.53 15.97
C ARG A 28 -19.35 -65.14 17.44
N LEU A 29 -19.96 -64.02 17.85
CA LEU A 29 -20.87 -63.96 18.99
C LEU A 29 -22.07 -63.06 18.64
N SER A 30 -23.28 -63.53 18.95
CA SER A 30 -24.57 -62.90 18.62
C SER A 30 -25.16 -62.14 19.82
N PRO A 31 -26.20 -61.31 19.62
CA PRO A 31 -26.49 -60.13 20.42
C PRO A 31 -27.61 -60.33 21.45
N THR A 32 -27.62 -59.52 22.51
CA THR A 32 -28.86 -59.19 23.23
C THR A 32 -29.44 -57.87 22.72
N ARG A 33 -30.77 -57.92 22.51
CA ARG A 33 -31.61 -57.02 21.74
C ARG A 33 -32.15 -55.88 22.64
N ARG A 34 -32.11 -54.60 22.16
CA ARG A 34 -33.24 -53.76 21.66
C ARG A 34 -34.11 -53.09 22.76
N PRO A 35 -34.62 -51.84 22.58
CA PRO A 35 -35.73 -51.58 21.63
C PRO A 35 -35.56 -50.34 20.72
N TRP A 36 -35.73 -50.47 19.39
CA TRP A 36 -36.95 -50.42 18.52
C TRP A 36 -37.52 -48.99 18.34
N VAL A 37 -37.17 -48.25 17.28
CA VAL A 37 -37.80 -48.08 15.92
C VAL A 37 -38.59 -46.78 15.78
N ALA A 38 -38.22 -45.96 14.77
CA ALA A 38 -39.01 -45.03 13.92
C ALA A 38 -38.17 -43.77 13.65
N ALA A 39 -38.07 -43.14 12.48
CA ALA A 39 -38.64 -43.31 11.15
C ALA A 39 -37.72 -42.56 10.15
N LEU A 40 -37.86 -42.86 8.87
CA LEU A 40 -37.19 -42.19 7.76
C LEU A 40 -37.51 -40.68 7.77
N ALA A 41 -36.50 -39.82 7.78
CA ALA A 41 -36.65 -38.41 7.41
C ALA A 41 -35.40 -37.94 6.66
N LEU A 42 -35.64 -37.51 5.42
CA LEU A 42 -34.72 -36.81 4.54
C LEU A 42 -34.02 -35.68 5.30
N ALA A 43 -32.70 -35.77 5.46
CA ALA A 43 -31.88 -34.62 5.79
C ALA A 43 -30.86 -34.46 4.65
N ILE A 44 -31.32 -33.84 3.56
CA ILE A 44 -30.49 -32.80 2.95
C ILE A 44 -30.05 -31.95 4.13
N VAL A 45 -28.74 -31.88 4.38
CA VAL A 45 -28.20 -31.02 5.42
C VAL A 45 -28.57 -29.61 5.00
N ILE A 46 -29.71 -29.17 5.54
CA ILE A 46 -30.21 -27.82 5.52
C ILE A 46 -29.15 -27.06 6.31
N ALA A 47 -28.19 -26.52 5.57
CA ALA A 47 -27.29 -25.46 5.97
C ALA A 47 -28.16 -24.23 6.29
N TRP A 48 -28.83 -24.23 7.43
CA TRP A 48 -29.56 -23.09 7.93
C TRP A 48 -29.22 -22.91 9.40
N LEU A 49 -28.83 -21.67 9.73
CA LEU A 49 -28.40 -21.15 11.04
C LEU A 49 -26.89 -21.14 11.33
N ALA A 50 -26.06 -20.91 10.32
CA ALA A 50 -24.92 -19.98 10.43
C ALA A 50 -24.31 -19.80 9.03
N TRP A 51 -25.01 -19.11 8.15
CA TRP A 51 -24.26 -18.35 7.15
C TRP A 51 -23.73 -17.14 7.92
N PRO A 52 -22.41 -17.02 8.19
CA PRO A 52 -21.91 -15.67 8.34
C PRO A 52 -22.25 -15.01 7.01
N ALA A 53 -23.03 -13.94 7.04
CA ALA A 53 -22.96 -12.97 5.98
C ALA A 53 -21.48 -12.57 5.93
N THR A 54 -20.70 -13.19 5.04
CA THR A 54 -19.42 -12.66 4.66
C THR A 54 -19.75 -11.24 4.25
N ALA A 55 -19.29 -10.27 5.03
CA ALA A 55 -19.39 -8.87 4.67
C ALA A 55 -19.02 -8.81 3.19
N ARG A 56 -19.93 -8.32 2.34
CA ARG A 56 -19.71 -8.31 0.90
C ARG A 56 -18.34 -7.68 0.68
N ALA A 57 -17.42 -8.45 0.10
CA ALA A 57 -16.13 -7.98 -0.40
C ALA A 57 -16.31 -7.09 -1.66
N ASP A 58 -17.44 -6.36 -1.74
CA ASP A 58 -17.89 -5.61 -2.91
C ASP A 58 -17.86 -4.09 -2.66
N ALA A 59 -17.23 -3.64 -1.57
CA ALA A 59 -16.83 -2.25 -1.46
C ALA A 59 -15.39 -2.16 -2.01
N PRO A 60 -15.17 -1.63 -3.24
CA PRO A 60 -13.83 -1.49 -3.80
C PRO A 60 -12.95 -0.50 -3.00
N PHE A 61 -13.53 0.17 -2.00
CA PHE A 61 -12.85 1.04 -1.06
C PHE A 61 -13.19 0.65 0.37
N GLY A 62 -12.17 0.55 1.22
CA GLY A 62 -12.34 0.40 2.66
C GLY A 62 -12.95 1.64 3.32
N ALA A 63 -13.14 1.58 4.63
CA ALA A 63 -13.51 2.77 5.39
C ALA A 63 -12.39 3.84 5.29
N LYS A 64 -12.76 5.11 5.30
CA LYS A 64 -11.80 6.22 5.38
C LYS A 64 -10.93 6.05 6.62
N ALA A 65 -9.61 6.02 6.44
CA ALA A 65 -8.61 6.17 7.49
C ALA A 65 -7.94 7.54 7.32
N PRO A 66 -8.13 8.51 8.25
CA PRO A 66 -7.47 9.81 8.15
C PRO A 66 -5.97 9.68 8.46
N ILE A 67 -5.12 10.26 7.59
CA ILE A 67 -3.67 10.42 7.82
C ILE A 67 -3.41 11.55 8.83
N ALA A 68 -4.08 12.68 8.61
CA ALA A 68 -3.99 13.86 9.47
C ALA A 68 -5.36 14.54 9.63
N THR A 69 -5.57 15.19 10.77
CA THR A 69 -6.78 15.96 11.08
C THR A 69 -6.48 17.39 11.54
N ASP A 70 -5.20 17.75 11.60
CA ASP A 70 -4.67 19.01 12.09
C ASP A 70 -4.16 19.94 10.97
N ALA A 71 -4.08 19.46 9.72
CA ALA A 71 -3.76 20.27 8.55
C ALA A 71 -4.92 21.22 8.21
N VAL A 72 -4.78 22.49 8.59
CA VAL A 72 -5.87 23.47 8.52
C VAL A 72 -5.98 23.99 7.10
N ASN A 73 -7.06 23.61 6.42
CA ASN A 73 -7.30 23.97 5.02
C ASN A 73 -6.19 23.46 4.09
N ALA A 74 -5.84 22.19 4.22
CA ALA A 74 -5.09 21.46 3.19
C ALA A 74 -5.81 21.57 1.84
N VAL A 75 -5.19 22.24 0.87
CA VAL A 75 -5.76 22.52 -0.46
C VAL A 75 -5.08 21.74 -1.58
N SER A 76 -3.90 21.19 -1.32
CA SER A 76 -3.17 20.34 -2.24
C SER A 76 -2.50 19.19 -1.50
N VAL A 77 -2.49 18.02 -2.14
CA VAL A 77 -1.76 16.84 -1.70
C VAL A 77 -1.04 16.21 -2.89
N TYR A 78 0.12 15.61 -2.64
CA TYR A 78 0.89 14.89 -3.64
C TYR A 78 1.44 13.60 -3.02
N ALA A 79 1.47 12.50 -3.76
CA ALA A 79 2.02 11.23 -3.26
C ALA A 79 3.35 10.93 -3.96
N ALA A 80 4.37 10.64 -3.16
CA ALA A 80 5.72 10.30 -3.61
C ALA A 80 6.41 9.48 -2.50
N ASP A 81 7.42 8.71 -2.86
CA ASP A 81 8.31 8.03 -1.92
C ASP A 81 9.38 9.04 -1.50
N VAL A 82 9.21 9.69 -0.35
CA VAL A 82 10.02 10.87 0.03
C VAL A 82 11.30 10.45 0.74
N ASP A 83 11.29 9.33 1.46
CA ASP A 83 12.45 8.82 2.19
C ASP A 83 13.21 7.69 1.46
N GLY A 84 12.73 7.29 0.28
CA GLY A 84 13.39 6.32 -0.59
C GLY A 84 13.25 4.87 -0.12
N ASP A 85 12.30 4.57 0.77
CA ASP A 85 12.08 3.24 1.31
C ASP A 85 11.24 2.32 0.39
N GLY A 86 10.63 2.90 -0.64
CA GLY A 86 9.84 2.22 -1.66
C GLY A 86 8.33 2.28 -1.43
N ASP A 87 7.88 2.89 -0.34
CA ASP A 87 6.47 3.07 -0.01
C ASP A 87 5.99 4.48 -0.36
N LEU A 88 4.75 4.61 -0.82
CA LEU A 88 4.21 5.94 -1.15
C LEU A 88 3.81 6.69 0.12
N ASP A 89 4.40 7.86 0.28
CA ASP A 89 4.04 8.86 1.28
C ASP A 89 3.05 9.89 0.75
N ALA A 90 2.71 10.86 1.58
CA ALA A 90 1.93 12.03 1.19
C ALA A 90 2.62 13.33 1.59
N LEU A 91 2.60 14.32 0.70
CA LEU A 91 2.86 15.72 1.00
C LEU A 91 1.56 16.52 1.01
N SER A 92 1.51 17.61 1.75
CA SER A 92 0.39 18.57 1.71
C SER A 92 0.86 20.01 1.72
N ALA A 93 0.11 20.86 1.00
CA ALA A 93 0.13 22.31 1.19
C ALA A 93 -1.17 22.76 1.86
N SER A 94 -1.03 23.47 2.98
CA SER A 94 -2.14 23.88 3.81
C SER A 94 -2.20 25.40 3.93
N PHE A 95 -3.33 25.94 3.49
CA PHE A 95 -3.46 27.36 3.18
C PHE A 95 -3.60 28.25 4.42
N LEU A 96 -4.11 27.72 5.54
CA LEU A 96 -4.40 28.53 6.74
C LEU A 96 -3.46 28.26 7.91
N ASP A 97 -2.65 27.21 7.86
CA ASP A 97 -1.57 26.95 8.81
C ASP A 97 -0.18 27.21 8.19
N ASP A 98 -0.15 27.79 6.98
CA ASP A 98 1.03 28.23 6.23
C ASP A 98 2.12 27.15 6.10
N THR A 99 1.69 25.88 6.02
CA THR A 99 2.56 24.72 6.16
C THR A 99 2.68 23.90 4.88
N ILE A 100 3.92 23.51 4.56
CA ILE A 100 4.24 22.35 3.73
C ILE A 100 4.64 21.21 4.65
N ALA A 101 3.93 20.09 4.58
CA ALA A 101 4.16 18.92 5.42
C ALA A 101 4.32 17.65 4.60
N TRP A 102 5.08 16.70 5.14
CA TRP A 102 5.22 15.34 4.66
C TRP A 102 4.64 14.37 5.70
N TYR A 103 4.04 13.28 5.24
CA TYR A 103 3.45 12.23 6.05
C TYR A 103 4.03 10.90 5.58
N GLU A 104 4.98 10.39 6.37
CA GLU A 104 5.69 9.13 6.14
C GLU A 104 4.76 7.96 6.41
N ASN A 105 4.63 7.04 5.45
CA ASN A 105 3.91 5.78 5.58
C ASN A 105 4.81 4.72 6.25
N THR A 106 5.11 4.92 7.53
CA THR A 106 6.03 4.07 8.32
C THR A 106 5.78 2.55 8.31
N ALA A 107 4.59 2.10 7.92
CA ALA A 107 4.25 0.67 7.83
C ALA A 107 4.22 0.14 6.38
N GLY A 108 4.35 1.02 5.39
CA GLY A 108 4.26 0.74 3.96
C GLY A 108 2.87 0.41 3.43
N ASP A 109 1.99 -0.12 4.27
CA ASP A 109 0.64 -0.54 3.90
C ASP A 109 -0.45 0.52 4.13
N GLY A 110 -0.07 1.73 4.50
CA GLY A 110 -0.97 2.85 4.78
C GLY A 110 -1.66 2.77 6.15
N SER A 111 -1.24 1.85 7.04
CA SER A 111 -1.85 1.67 8.36
C SER A 111 -1.26 2.55 9.47
N ALA A 112 -0.05 3.11 9.28
CA ALA A 112 0.64 3.95 10.26
C ALA A 112 1.36 5.11 9.57
N TRP A 113 1.23 6.31 10.14
CA TRP A 113 1.73 7.55 9.54
C TRP A 113 2.46 8.42 10.57
N THR A 114 3.57 9.02 10.17
CA THR A 114 4.28 10.06 10.95
C THR A 114 4.26 11.37 10.18
N LYS A 115 3.86 12.46 10.84
CA LYS A 115 3.91 13.81 10.25
C LYS A 115 5.28 14.44 10.48
N HIS A 116 5.86 14.96 9.41
CA HIS A 116 7.05 15.79 9.38
C HIS A 116 6.72 17.15 8.78
N THR A 117 7.33 18.20 9.31
CA THR A 117 7.14 19.56 8.81
C THR A 117 8.32 19.94 7.95
N ILE A 118 8.04 20.31 6.69
CA ILE A 118 9.06 20.81 5.75
C ILE A 118 9.24 22.32 5.94
N ALA A 119 8.13 23.07 5.99
CA ALA A 119 8.15 24.52 6.19
C ALA A 119 6.86 25.02 6.87
N THR A 120 6.94 26.09 7.66
CA THR A 120 5.80 26.71 8.39
C THR A 120 5.52 28.17 8.06
N ASP A 121 6.36 28.78 7.22
CA ASP A 121 6.29 30.21 6.89
C ASP A 121 5.94 30.39 5.39
N VAL A 122 4.93 29.65 4.92
CA VAL A 122 4.48 29.60 3.52
C VAL A 122 3.06 30.17 3.42
N ASP A 123 2.91 31.50 3.55
CA ASP A 123 1.63 32.19 3.71
C ASP A 123 0.67 31.95 2.53
N GLY A 124 -0.40 31.24 2.80
CA GLY A 124 -1.34 30.85 1.76
C GLY A 124 -0.74 29.84 0.78
N ALA A 125 -0.03 28.84 1.30
CA ALA A 125 0.40 27.67 0.54
C ALA A 125 -0.79 27.06 -0.25
N THR A 126 -0.64 26.96 -1.58
CA THR A 126 -1.73 26.53 -2.47
C THR A 126 -1.44 25.24 -3.23
N SER A 127 -0.17 24.88 -3.37
CA SER A 127 0.24 23.72 -4.15
C SER A 127 1.53 23.16 -3.60
N VAL A 128 1.64 21.84 -3.62
CA VAL A 128 2.88 21.10 -3.45
C VAL A 128 3.04 20.12 -4.61
N TYR A 129 4.27 19.93 -5.08
CA TYR A 129 4.65 18.93 -6.07
C TYR A 129 5.97 18.30 -5.64
N ALA A 130 6.17 17.01 -5.91
CA ALA A 130 7.41 16.33 -5.56
C ALA A 130 8.14 15.84 -6.82
N ALA A 131 9.44 16.08 -6.87
CA ALA A 131 10.35 15.72 -7.96
C ALA A 131 11.79 15.79 -7.45
N ASP A 132 12.69 15.04 -8.08
CA ASP A 132 14.15 15.24 -7.95
C ASP A 132 14.52 16.51 -8.73
N VAL A 133 14.78 17.63 -8.02
CA VAL A 133 14.96 18.96 -8.63
C VAL A 133 16.41 19.21 -9.00
N ASP A 134 17.36 18.69 -8.23
CA ASP A 134 18.79 18.93 -8.43
C ASP A 134 19.56 17.76 -9.08
N GLY A 135 18.89 16.62 -9.28
CA GLY A 135 19.40 15.47 -10.00
C GLY A 135 20.27 14.53 -9.16
N ASP A 136 20.17 14.59 -7.84
CA ASP A 136 20.91 13.71 -6.94
C ASP A 136 20.22 12.35 -6.69
N GLY A 137 18.95 12.24 -7.09
CA GLY A 137 18.15 11.02 -7.01
C GLY A 137 17.20 10.98 -5.81
N ASP A 138 17.20 12.00 -4.96
CA ASP A 138 16.31 12.13 -3.82
C ASP A 138 15.07 12.95 -4.20
N ILE A 139 13.94 12.70 -3.53
CA ILE A 139 12.69 13.42 -3.81
C ILE A 139 12.63 14.72 -3.02
N ASP A 140 12.59 15.84 -3.75
CA ASP A 140 12.38 17.18 -3.21
C ASP A 140 10.91 17.60 -3.25
N ALA A 141 10.61 18.71 -2.57
CA ALA A 141 9.30 19.34 -2.62
C ALA A 141 9.36 20.72 -3.30
N ILE A 142 8.36 21.06 -4.11
CA ILE A 142 8.17 22.37 -4.73
C ILE A 142 6.84 22.94 -4.25
N SER A 143 6.79 24.21 -3.83
CA SER A 143 5.56 24.87 -3.39
C SER A 143 5.22 26.13 -4.17
N ALA A 144 3.93 26.46 -4.18
CA ALA A 144 3.44 27.80 -4.51
C ALA A 144 2.76 28.41 -3.28
N SER A 145 3.19 29.62 -2.92
CA SER A 145 2.63 30.43 -1.86
C SER A 145 1.90 31.63 -2.45
N ARG A 146 0.58 31.66 -2.29
CA ARG A 146 -0.26 32.67 -2.95
C ARG A 146 -0.14 34.04 -2.31
N ASN A 147 -0.01 34.11 -0.99
CA ASN A 147 0.03 35.39 -0.30
C ASN A 147 1.48 35.93 -0.20
N ASP A 148 2.50 35.06 -0.27
CA ASP A 148 3.90 35.48 -0.39
C ASP A 148 4.34 35.81 -1.82
N ASP A 149 3.47 35.61 -2.82
CA ASP A 149 3.83 35.72 -4.25
C ASP A 149 5.11 34.93 -4.60
N THR A 150 5.26 33.76 -3.97
CA THR A 150 6.52 33.00 -3.97
C THR A 150 6.34 31.60 -4.55
N VAL A 151 7.34 31.17 -5.32
CA VAL A 151 7.57 29.77 -5.67
C VAL A 151 8.92 29.38 -5.08
N ALA A 152 8.96 28.27 -4.36
CA ALA A 152 10.18 27.75 -3.72
C ALA A 152 10.27 26.24 -3.92
N TRP A 153 11.47 25.68 -3.79
CA TRP A 153 11.67 24.26 -3.61
C TRP A 153 12.47 23.98 -2.32
N TYR A 154 12.32 22.78 -1.79
CA TYR A 154 12.91 22.32 -0.55
C TYR A 154 13.69 21.06 -0.85
N GLU A 155 15.02 21.17 -0.76
CA GLU A 155 15.98 20.09 -1.00
C GLU A 155 15.94 19.09 0.15
N ASN A 156 15.68 17.83 -0.14
CA ASN A 156 15.80 16.74 0.83
C ASN A 156 17.27 16.33 0.98
N THR A 157 18.05 17.18 1.63
CA THR A 157 19.52 17.07 1.73
C THR A 157 20.06 15.77 2.34
N ALA A 158 19.21 14.99 3.02
CA ALA A 158 19.58 13.71 3.62
C ALA A 158 19.04 12.50 2.83
N GLY A 159 18.18 12.73 1.83
CA GLY A 159 17.46 11.72 1.05
C GLY A 159 16.34 10.99 1.80
N ASP A 160 16.35 11.00 3.13
CA ASP A 160 15.38 10.29 3.99
C ASP A 160 14.28 11.19 4.59
N GLY A 161 14.16 12.43 4.10
CA GLY A 161 13.19 13.42 4.58
C GLY A 161 13.52 14.01 5.96
N SER A 162 14.68 13.68 6.55
CA SER A 162 15.07 14.16 7.88
C SER A 162 15.68 15.57 7.90
N ALA A 163 16.09 16.11 6.75
CA ALA A 163 16.71 17.43 6.64
C ALA A 163 16.33 18.14 5.34
N TRP A 164 15.82 19.37 5.46
CA TRP A 164 15.34 20.18 4.35
C TRP A 164 16.07 21.51 4.24
N THR A 165 16.45 21.91 3.02
CA THR A 165 16.98 23.25 2.72
C THR A 165 16.07 23.97 1.73
N GLU A 166 15.60 25.17 2.09
CA GLU A 166 14.75 25.98 1.21
C GLU A 166 15.56 26.75 0.17
N HIS A 167 15.07 26.75 -1.06
CA HIS A 167 15.58 27.51 -2.18
C HIS A 167 14.44 28.28 -2.87
N THR A 168 14.51 29.61 -2.85
CA THR A 168 13.52 30.46 -3.51
C THR A 168 13.73 30.46 -5.03
N ILE A 169 12.69 30.16 -5.79
CA ILE A 169 12.68 30.22 -7.26
C ILE A 169 12.26 31.61 -7.73
N ALA A 170 11.20 32.17 -7.15
CA ALA A 170 10.68 33.51 -7.48
C ALA A 170 9.98 34.13 -6.27
N THR A 171 10.05 35.46 -6.14
CA THR A 171 9.36 36.26 -5.09
C THR A 171 8.40 37.31 -5.69
N ASP A 172 8.17 37.23 -6.99
CA ASP A 172 7.29 38.10 -7.78
C ASP A 172 6.26 37.28 -8.57
N ALA A 173 6.01 36.04 -8.12
CA ALA A 173 5.03 35.13 -8.67
C ALA A 173 3.62 35.50 -8.17
N TYR A 174 3.14 36.69 -8.57
CA TYR A 174 1.89 37.26 -8.09
C TYR A 174 0.71 36.30 -8.19
N GLY A 175 0.15 35.90 -7.05
CA GLY A 175 -0.96 34.96 -6.97
C GLY A 175 -0.62 33.54 -7.43
N ALA A 176 0.62 33.09 -7.22
CA ALA A 176 1.05 31.71 -7.43
C ALA A 176 0.01 30.72 -6.87
N ARG A 177 -0.34 29.72 -7.67
CA ARG A 177 -1.48 28.83 -7.37
C ARG A 177 -1.22 27.35 -7.60
N PHE A 178 -0.33 27.03 -8.53
CA PHE A 178 -0.06 25.67 -8.94
C PHE A 178 1.39 25.55 -9.40
N VAL A 179 2.01 24.43 -9.05
CA VAL A 179 3.37 24.05 -9.49
C VAL A 179 3.36 22.63 -10.03
N TYR A 180 4.19 22.40 -11.03
CA TYR A 180 4.48 21.10 -11.64
C TYR A 180 5.85 21.19 -12.31
N ALA A 181 6.64 20.12 -12.23
CA ALA A 181 7.94 20.04 -12.87
C ALA A 181 7.92 19.05 -14.04
N ALA A 182 8.60 19.41 -15.13
CA ALA A 182 8.87 18.53 -16.25
C ALA A 182 10.14 18.97 -17.00
N ASP A 183 10.82 17.98 -17.57
CA ASP A 183 11.90 18.18 -18.53
C ASP A 183 11.33 18.65 -19.88
N VAL A 184 11.97 19.64 -20.51
CA VAL A 184 11.48 20.33 -21.71
C VAL A 184 12.54 20.58 -22.80
N ASP A 185 13.78 20.11 -22.65
CA ASP A 185 14.86 20.35 -23.62
C ASP A 185 15.56 19.10 -24.20
#